data_AF-A0A9D1U3V6-F1
#
_entry.id   AF-A0A9D1U3V6-F1
#
_cell.length_a   1.000
_cell.length_b   1.000
_cell.length_c   1.000
_cell.angle_alpha   90.00
_cell.angle_beta   90.00
_cell.angle_gamma   90.00
#
_symmetry.space_group_name_H-M   'P 1'
#
loop_
_entity.id
_entity.type
_entity.pdbx_description
1 polymer ?
#
loop_
_entity_poly.entity_id
_entity_poly.type
_entity_poly.pdbx_seq_one_letter_code
_entity_poly.pdbx_strand_id
1 'polypeptide(L)'
;MQHLFSRIVSSIKEGSVVRYFKHFLSRLLLLAVIAGAGWFLWSNRQAQAKAELALYNMQARLAQLTGQRPTQTQKTNQRTDGATTIKGRWPQRNATVYVNTGNSTLDAATQLAMSQWNRTGAFKFQPVDKEDNAQIVVKAMNSNDAAAGKTQTITAAMTGQITHATVFLNAYYLLNPAYGYSEQRIVNTAEHELGHAIGLNHSNHVSVMQPAGSFYTIQPSDVAKINQLYSNKQQ
;
A
#
# COMPACT_ATOMS: atom_id res chain seq x y z
N MET A 1 -9.72 -14.04 -72.77
CA MET A 1 -9.19 -13.06 -71.78
C MET A 1 -10.15 -12.71 -70.63
N GLN A 2 -11.47 -12.91 -70.74
CA GLN A 2 -12.42 -12.51 -69.67
C GLN A 2 -12.48 -13.46 -68.45
N HIS A 3 -12.12 -14.75 -68.58
CA HIS A 3 -12.15 -15.70 -67.46
C HIS A 3 -11.00 -15.57 -66.44
N LEU A 4 -9.85 -15.02 -66.84
CA LEU A 4 -8.68 -14.86 -65.95
C LEU A 4 -8.83 -13.66 -65.00
N PHE A 5 -9.50 -12.59 -65.42
CA PHE A 5 -9.74 -11.41 -64.59
C PHE A 5 -10.76 -11.67 -63.46
N SER A 6 -11.79 -12.49 -63.71
CA SER A 6 -12.81 -12.84 -62.69
C SER A 6 -12.23 -13.58 -61.49
N ARG A 7 -11.33 -14.55 -61.72
CA ARG A 7 -10.70 -15.34 -60.65
C ARG A 7 -9.79 -14.49 -59.75
N ILE A 8 -9.02 -13.58 -60.34
CA ILE A 8 -8.09 -12.71 -59.60
C ILE A 8 -8.85 -11.73 -58.70
N VAL A 9 -9.94 -11.13 -59.18
CA VAL A 9 -10.76 -10.20 -58.37
C VAL A 9 -11.51 -10.93 -57.24
N SER A 10 -11.95 -12.18 -57.45
CA SER A 10 -12.58 -12.99 -56.38
C SER A 10 -11.59 -13.40 -55.29
N SER A 11 -10.37 -13.82 -55.67
CA SER A 11 -9.33 -14.27 -54.73
C SER A 11 -8.77 -13.12 -53.87
N ILE A 12 -8.69 -11.91 -54.43
CA ILE A 12 -8.29 -10.70 -53.68
C ILE A 12 -9.38 -10.26 -52.67
N LYS A 13 -10.66 -10.42 -53.00
CA LYS A 13 -11.78 -10.19 -52.06
C LYS A 13 -11.82 -11.24 -50.94
N GLU A 14 -11.63 -12.52 -51.24
CA GLU A 14 -11.58 -13.58 -50.22
C GLU A 14 -10.38 -13.42 -49.27
N GLY A 15 -9.20 -13.12 -49.81
CA GLY A 15 -7.98 -12.93 -49.01
C GLY A 15 -7.96 -11.66 -48.14
N SER A 16 -8.79 -10.66 -48.47
CA SER A 16 -8.99 -9.46 -47.65
C SER A 16 -10.07 -9.70 -46.58
N VAL A 17 -11.21 -10.31 -46.93
CA VAL A 17 -12.28 -10.65 -45.98
C VAL A 17 -11.80 -11.60 -44.89
N VAL A 18 -11.00 -12.63 -45.23
CA VAL A 18 -10.41 -13.54 -44.24
C VAL A 18 -9.42 -12.81 -43.31
N ARG A 19 -8.69 -11.82 -43.83
CA ARG A 19 -7.78 -10.98 -43.02
C ARG A 19 -8.56 -10.08 -42.08
N TYR A 20 -9.60 -9.40 -42.58
CA TYR A 20 -10.50 -8.58 -41.78
C TYR A 20 -11.20 -9.41 -40.70
N PHE A 21 -11.66 -10.62 -41.03
CA PHE A 21 -12.28 -11.53 -40.08
C PHE A 21 -11.30 -12.01 -39.00
N LYS A 22 -10.05 -12.34 -39.37
CA LYS A 22 -8.99 -12.66 -38.39
C LYS A 22 -8.68 -11.48 -37.47
N HIS A 23 -8.60 -10.25 -38.00
CA HIS A 23 -8.39 -9.05 -37.18
C HIS A 23 -9.59 -8.74 -36.27
N PHE A 24 -10.81 -8.95 -36.77
CA PHE A 24 -12.05 -8.80 -35.99
C PHE A 24 -12.09 -9.80 -34.83
N LEU A 25 -11.80 -11.08 -35.10
CA LEU A 25 -11.77 -12.13 -34.08
C LEU A 25 -10.65 -11.90 -33.05
N SER A 26 -9.48 -11.44 -33.50
CA SER A 26 -8.37 -11.07 -32.62
C SER A 26 -8.71 -9.92 -31.67
N ARG A 27 -9.43 -8.91 -32.16
CA ARG A 27 -9.94 -7.80 -31.32
C ARG A 27 -10.98 -8.28 -30.31
N LEU A 28 -11.85 -9.21 -30.70
CA LEU A 28 -12.86 -9.81 -29.82
C LEU A 28 -12.22 -10.61 -28.68
N LEU A 29 -11.19 -11.40 -28.99
CA LEU A 29 -10.39 -12.12 -27.99
C LEU A 29 -9.71 -11.16 -27.00
N LEU A 30 -9.11 -10.06 -27.49
CA LEU A 30 -8.50 -9.06 -26.63
C LEU A 30 -9.52 -8.44 -25.66
N LEU A 31 -10.71 -8.09 -26.17
CA LEU A 31 -11.78 -7.54 -25.34
C LEU A 31 -12.27 -8.55 -24.30
N ALA A 32 -12.38 -9.84 -24.66
CA ALA A 32 -12.75 -10.90 -23.73
C ALA A 32 -11.69 -11.09 -22.63
N VAL A 33 -10.40 -10.99 -22.96
CA VAL A 33 -9.31 -11.04 -21.97
C VAL A 33 -9.36 -9.84 -21.03
N ILE A 34 -9.59 -8.62 -21.55
CA ILE A 34 -9.72 -7.41 -20.74
C ILE A 34 -10.94 -7.50 -19.82
N ALA A 35 -12.09 -7.94 -20.35
CA ALA A 35 -13.31 -8.14 -19.57
C ALA A 35 -13.14 -9.23 -18.50
N GLY A 36 -12.49 -10.34 -18.84
CA GLY A 36 -12.19 -11.44 -17.90
C GLY A 36 -11.22 -11.02 -16.80
N ALA A 37 -10.18 -10.26 -17.13
CA ALA A 37 -9.27 -9.66 -16.15
C ALA A 37 -10.00 -8.65 -15.26
N GLY A 38 -10.85 -7.80 -15.82
CA GLY A 38 -11.70 -6.87 -15.07
C GLY A 38 -12.67 -7.58 -14.12
N TRP A 39 -13.30 -8.67 -14.55
CA TRP A 39 -14.18 -9.48 -13.72
C TRP A 39 -13.43 -10.24 -12.62
N PHE A 40 -12.25 -10.80 -12.92
CA PHE A 40 -11.39 -11.44 -11.92
C PHE A 40 -10.90 -10.44 -10.86
N LEU A 41 -10.50 -9.25 -11.29
CA LEU A 41 -10.16 -8.17 -10.37
C LEU A 41 -11.40 -7.76 -9.55
N TRP A 42 -12.56 -7.57 -10.16
CA TRP A 42 -13.77 -7.19 -9.43
C TRP A 42 -14.22 -8.23 -8.38
N SER A 43 -14.11 -9.53 -8.70
CA SER A 43 -14.56 -10.63 -7.85
C SER A 43 -13.57 -11.03 -6.75
N ASN A 44 -12.27 -10.75 -6.90
CA ASN A 44 -11.22 -11.22 -5.99
C ASN A 44 -10.48 -10.06 -5.30
N ARG A 45 -10.81 -9.84 -4.02
CA ARG A 45 -10.20 -8.77 -3.20
C ARG A 45 -8.67 -8.85 -3.10
N GLN A 46 -8.09 -10.05 -3.08
CA GLN A 46 -6.62 -10.20 -3.08
C GLN A 46 -5.99 -9.81 -4.42
N ALA A 47 -6.72 -9.99 -5.53
CA ALA A 47 -6.24 -9.59 -6.86
C ALA A 47 -6.28 -8.07 -7.05
N GLN A 48 -7.31 -7.39 -6.52
CA GLN A 48 -7.38 -5.92 -6.48
C GLN A 48 -6.19 -5.32 -5.74
N ALA A 49 -5.95 -5.78 -4.51
CA ALA A 49 -4.82 -5.31 -3.70
C ALA A 49 -3.47 -5.53 -4.39
N LYS A 50 -3.29 -6.67 -5.09
CA LYS A 50 -2.06 -6.95 -5.86
C LYS A 50 -1.92 -6.05 -7.10
N ALA A 51 -3.02 -5.72 -7.77
CA ALA A 51 -3.01 -4.82 -8.93
C ALA A 51 -2.71 -3.38 -8.52
N GLU A 52 -3.32 -2.88 -7.46
CA GLU A 52 -3.04 -1.56 -6.88
C GLU A 52 -1.59 -1.45 -6.40
N LEU A 53 -1.09 -2.49 -5.72
CA LEU A 53 0.32 -2.62 -5.33
C LEU A 53 1.28 -2.57 -6.53
N ALA A 54 0.92 -3.20 -7.66
CA ALA A 54 1.72 -3.20 -8.87
C ALA A 54 1.72 -1.81 -9.54
N LEU A 55 0.57 -1.15 -9.62
CA LEU A 55 0.45 0.22 -10.11
C LEU A 55 1.22 1.20 -9.24
N TYR A 56 1.13 1.08 -7.92
CA TYR A 56 1.92 1.86 -6.97
C TYR A 56 3.42 1.66 -7.18
N ASN A 57 3.90 0.42 -7.31
CA ASN A 57 5.33 0.16 -7.52
C ASN A 57 5.84 0.76 -8.83
N MET A 58 5.02 0.75 -9.87
CA MET A 58 5.37 1.42 -11.12
C MET A 58 5.44 2.93 -10.95
N GLN A 59 4.45 3.54 -10.28
CA GLN A 59 4.46 4.99 -10.03
C GLN A 59 5.62 5.43 -9.14
N ALA A 60 5.91 4.69 -8.06
CA ALA A 60 7.05 4.97 -7.18
C ALA A 60 8.39 4.85 -7.91
N ARG A 61 8.56 3.83 -8.76
CA ARG A 61 9.75 3.69 -9.62
C ARG A 61 9.86 4.81 -10.64
N LEU A 62 8.74 5.24 -11.24
CA LEU A 62 8.72 6.36 -12.17
C LEU A 62 9.13 7.66 -11.46
N ALA A 63 8.63 7.94 -10.26
CA ALA A 63 9.00 9.12 -9.47
C ALA A 63 10.49 9.14 -9.08
N GLN A 64 11.09 7.97 -8.80
CA GLN A 64 12.52 7.84 -8.54
C GLN A 64 13.38 8.05 -9.80
N LEU A 65 12.90 7.63 -10.96
CA LEU A 65 13.63 7.72 -12.23
C LEU A 65 13.52 9.11 -12.88
N THR A 66 12.39 9.80 -12.72
CA THR A 66 12.18 11.12 -13.33
C THR A 66 12.67 12.28 -12.47
N GLY A 67 13.07 12.02 -11.21
CA GLY A 67 13.47 13.07 -10.26
C GLY A 67 12.34 14.07 -9.93
N GLN A 68 11.12 13.83 -10.43
CA GLN A 68 9.96 14.64 -10.14
C GLN A 68 9.49 14.33 -8.72
N ARG A 69 9.98 15.16 -7.79
CA ARG A 69 9.31 15.38 -6.49
C ARG A 69 7.83 15.64 -6.77
N PRO A 70 6.90 14.99 -6.07
CA PRO A 70 5.53 15.49 -6.00
C PRO A 70 5.62 16.88 -5.36
N THR A 71 5.55 17.93 -6.18
CA THR A 71 5.40 19.29 -5.70
C THR A 71 4.00 19.37 -5.12
N GLN A 72 3.86 19.14 -3.81
CA GLN A 72 2.59 19.32 -3.12
C GLN A 72 2.74 20.47 -2.14
N THR A 73 2.11 21.58 -2.52
CA THR A 73 1.97 22.81 -1.77
C THR A 73 1.55 22.50 -0.34
N GLN A 74 2.36 22.96 0.62
CA GLN A 74 2.03 22.93 2.04
C GLN A 74 0.75 23.73 2.28
N LYS A 75 -0.37 23.03 2.45
CA LYS A 75 -1.53 23.58 3.14
C LYS A 75 -1.99 22.59 4.21
N THR A 76 -2.10 23.14 5.42
CA THR A 76 -2.83 22.70 6.62
C THR A 76 -2.06 21.91 7.69
N ASN A 77 -2.20 22.43 8.92
CA ASN A 77 -1.84 21.87 10.22
C ASN A 77 -2.64 20.58 10.51
N GLN A 78 -2.44 19.52 9.73
CA GLN A 78 -3.04 18.22 10.00
C GLN A 78 -2.02 17.33 10.74
N ARG A 79 -2.24 17.10 12.03
CA ARG A 79 -1.46 16.15 12.84
C ARG A 79 -1.72 14.74 12.30
N THR A 80 -0.66 14.03 11.91
CA THR A 80 -0.78 12.64 11.47
C THR A 80 -1.00 11.74 12.67
N ASP A 81 -0.38 12.05 13.82
CA ASP A 81 -0.52 11.27 15.04
C ASP A 81 -0.50 12.15 16.33
N GLY A 82 -0.76 11.53 17.48
CA GLY A 82 -0.65 12.16 18.80
C GLY A 82 0.64 11.75 19.50
N ALA A 83 1.60 12.67 19.60
CA ALA A 83 2.96 12.49 20.13
C ALA A 83 3.05 11.50 21.31
N THR A 84 3.32 10.23 21.00
CA THR A 84 3.58 9.19 21.98
C THR A 84 4.96 8.63 21.67
N THR A 85 5.95 8.92 22.52
CA THR A 85 7.26 8.29 22.39
C THR A 85 7.11 6.78 22.59
N ILE A 86 7.35 6.01 21.53
CA ILE A 86 7.33 4.56 21.57
C ILE A 86 8.58 4.06 22.28
N LYS A 87 8.37 3.21 23.28
CA LYS A 87 9.43 2.55 24.06
C LYS A 87 9.36 1.04 23.84
N GLY A 88 10.45 0.49 23.31
CA GLY A 88 10.63 -0.95 23.14
C GLY A 88 10.75 -1.38 21.68
N ARG A 89 10.98 -2.67 21.48
CA ARG A 89 11.00 -3.34 20.19
C ARG A 89 10.45 -4.75 20.32
N TRP A 90 10.07 -5.36 19.19
CA TRP A 90 9.75 -6.79 19.18
C TRP A 90 11.00 -7.64 19.49
N PRO A 91 10.84 -8.84 20.05
CA PRO A 91 11.96 -9.75 20.29
C PRO A 91 12.72 -10.09 19.00
N GLN A 92 11.98 -10.26 17.90
CA GLN A 92 12.48 -10.55 16.56
C GLN A 92 12.04 -9.47 15.57
N ARG A 93 12.67 -9.42 14.39
CA ARG A 93 12.31 -8.53 13.27
C ARG A 93 11.08 -9.00 12.50
N ASN A 94 10.10 -9.57 13.20
CA ASN A 94 8.84 -9.99 12.62
C ASN A 94 7.70 -9.84 13.62
N ALA A 95 6.50 -9.64 13.10
CA ALA A 95 5.27 -9.64 13.89
C ALA A 95 4.09 -10.11 13.03
N THR A 96 3.15 -10.85 13.64
CA THR A 96 1.87 -11.18 13.01
C THR A 96 0.90 -10.01 13.06
N VAL A 97 0.16 -9.77 11.99
CA VAL A 97 -0.74 -8.63 11.85
C VAL A 97 -2.14 -9.09 11.44
N TYR A 98 -3.16 -8.72 12.21
CA TYR A 98 -4.55 -8.84 11.80
C TYR A 98 -5.07 -7.47 11.36
N VAL A 99 -5.62 -7.42 10.15
CA VAL A 99 -6.14 -6.18 9.55
C VAL A 99 -7.65 -6.33 9.38
N ASN A 100 -8.40 -5.57 10.16
CA ASN A 100 -9.84 -5.46 10.00
C ASN A 100 -10.30 -4.08 10.49
N THR A 101 -10.32 -3.14 9.56
CA THR A 101 -10.80 -1.78 9.81
C THR A 101 -12.30 -1.63 9.55
N GLY A 102 -12.95 -2.67 8.98
CA GLY A 102 -14.31 -2.58 8.45
C GLY A 102 -14.43 -1.73 7.18
N ASN A 103 -13.31 -1.24 6.63
CA ASN A 103 -13.28 -0.39 5.44
C ASN A 103 -12.20 -0.88 4.45
N SER A 104 -12.62 -1.20 3.23
CA SER A 104 -11.72 -1.77 2.22
C SER A 104 -10.56 -0.87 1.82
N THR A 105 -10.74 0.46 1.82
CA THR A 105 -9.67 1.41 1.48
C THR A 105 -8.58 1.42 2.55
N LEU A 106 -8.96 1.43 3.83
CA LEU A 106 -8.00 1.41 4.94
C LEU A 106 -7.32 0.03 5.08
N ASP A 107 -8.06 -1.05 4.84
CA ASP A 107 -7.51 -2.41 4.80
C ASP A 107 -6.47 -2.54 3.66
N ALA A 108 -6.81 -2.09 2.45
CA ALA A 108 -5.91 -2.13 1.29
C ALA A 108 -4.65 -1.27 1.53
N ALA A 109 -4.81 -0.06 2.07
CA ALA A 109 -3.69 0.82 2.40
C ALA A 109 -2.73 0.18 3.43
N THR A 110 -3.28 -0.52 4.43
CA THR A 110 -2.50 -1.24 5.44
C THR A 110 -1.75 -2.43 4.85
N GLN A 111 -2.40 -3.24 4.01
CA GLN A 111 -1.75 -4.37 3.34
C GLN A 111 -0.61 -3.89 2.41
N LEU A 112 -0.82 -2.77 1.71
CA LEU A 112 0.20 -2.11 0.90
C LEU A 112 1.37 -1.65 1.77
N ALA A 113 1.11 -0.94 2.86
CA ALA A 113 2.13 -0.48 3.81
C ALA A 113 2.95 -1.64 4.42
N MET A 114 2.31 -2.73 4.83
CA MET A 114 2.98 -3.95 5.28
C MET A 114 3.89 -4.51 4.18
N SER A 115 3.41 -4.57 2.93
CA SER A 115 4.22 -5.02 1.80
C SER A 115 5.42 -4.11 1.54
N GLN A 116 5.30 -2.79 1.73
CA GLN A 116 6.44 -1.89 1.53
C GLN A 116 7.51 -2.08 2.60
N TRP A 117 7.12 -2.14 3.87
CA TRP A 117 8.04 -2.46 4.96
C TRP A 117 8.73 -3.82 4.72
N ASN A 118 7.98 -4.86 4.34
CA ASN A 118 8.54 -6.18 4.04
C ASN A 118 9.60 -6.16 2.93
N ARG A 119 9.39 -5.35 1.88
CA ARG A 119 10.35 -5.22 0.76
C ARG A 119 11.66 -4.57 1.14
N THR A 120 11.66 -3.73 2.18
CA THR A 120 12.91 -3.15 2.69
C THR A 120 13.85 -4.20 3.28
N GLY A 121 13.32 -5.37 3.68
CA GLY A 121 14.07 -6.40 4.41
C GLY A 121 14.37 -6.05 5.87
N ALA A 122 13.96 -4.87 6.35
CA ALA A 122 14.27 -4.40 7.70
C ALA A 122 13.41 -5.07 8.78
N PHE A 123 12.13 -5.31 8.48
CA PHE A 123 11.15 -5.94 9.36
C PHE A 123 10.12 -6.71 8.54
N LYS A 124 9.62 -7.85 9.05
CA LYS A 124 8.62 -8.69 8.39
C LYS A 124 7.27 -8.66 9.12
N PHE A 125 6.28 -8.01 8.52
CA PHE A 125 4.88 -8.16 8.86
C PHE A 125 4.28 -9.40 8.19
N GLN A 126 3.65 -10.25 8.97
CA GLN A 126 3.00 -11.48 8.50
C GLN A 126 1.49 -11.38 8.72
N PRO A 127 0.65 -11.31 7.66
CA PRO A 127 -0.80 -11.28 7.85
C PRO A 127 -1.32 -12.58 8.47
N VAL A 128 -2.34 -12.45 9.32
CA VAL A 128 -3.11 -13.56 9.90
C VAL A 128 -4.60 -13.27 9.78
N ASP A 129 -5.43 -14.32 9.70
CA ASP A 129 -6.88 -14.19 9.47
C ASP A 129 -7.71 -14.09 10.76
N LYS A 130 -7.09 -14.25 11.93
CA LYS A 130 -7.76 -14.19 13.24
C LYS A 130 -7.02 -13.22 14.16
N GLU A 131 -7.77 -12.37 14.85
CA GLU A 131 -7.24 -11.38 15.79
C GLU A 131 -6.43 -12.05 16.92
N ASP A 132 -6.88 -13.17 17.46
CA ASP A 132 -6.22 -13.89 18.56
C ASP A 132 -4.81 -14.40 18.20
N ASN A 133 -4.49 -14.51 16.91
CA ASN A 133 -3.18 -14.93 16.42
C ASN A 133 -2.26 -13.73 16.11
N ALA A 134 -2.72 -12.51 16.33
CA ALA A 134 -2.04 -11.29 15.93
C ALA A 134 -1.29 -10.64 17.08
N GLN A 135 -0.06 -10.23 16.80
CA GLN A 135 0.74 -9.38 17.68
C GLN A 135 0.42 -7.91 17.45
N ILE A 136 0.06 -7.55 16.22
CA ILE A 136 -0.37 -6.21 15.83
C ILE A 136 -1.80 -6.29 15.31
N VAL A 137 -2.68 -5.46 15.83
CA VAL A 137 -4.06 -5.36 15.35
C VAL A 137 -4.31 -3.99 14.74
N VAL A 138 -4.81 -3.97 13.51
CA VAL A 138 -5.14 -2.74 12.79
C VAL A 138 -6.66 -2.56 12.74
N LYS A 139 -7.14 -1.45 13.30
CA LYS A 139 -8.57 -1.10 13.38
C LYS A 139 -8.82 0.31 12.84
N ALA A 140 -10.06 0.60 12.46
CA ALA A 140 -10.48 1.98 12.22
C ALA A 140 -10.88 2.66 13.53
N MET A 141 -10.69 3.98 13.57
CA MET A 141 -11.42 4.87 14.47
C MET A 141 -12.12 5.96 13.65
N ASN A 142 -13.06 6.67 14.26
CA ASN A 142 -13.76 7.77 13.62
C ASN A 142 -13.97 8.88 14.65
N SER A 143 -12.97 9.73 14.81
CA SER A 143 -13.01 10.83 15.79
C SER A 143 -12.37 12.09 15.24
N ASN A 144 -12.95 13.25 15.53
CA ASN A 144 -12.49 14.55 15.07
C ASN A 144 -11.56 15.28 16.05
N ASP A 145 -11.29 14.66 17.20
CA ASP A 145 -10.37 15.13 18.25
C ASP A 145 -9.03 14.37 18.25
N ALA A 146 -8.95 13.32 17.45
CA ALA A 146 -7.79 12.46 17.31
C ALA A 146 -6.94 12.86 16.09
N ALA A 147 -5.80 12.20 15.90
CA ALA A 147 -4.99 12.38 14.72
C ALA A 147 -5.43 11.44 13.57
N ALA A 148 -4.83 11.58 12.39
CA ALA A 148 -5.18 10.76 11.21
C ALA A 148 -4.84 9.26 11.40
N GLY A 149 -3.83 8.98 12.22
CA GLY A 149 -3.46 7.65 12.71
C GLY A 149 -3.09 7.73 14.20
N LYS A 150 -3.04 6.56 14.84
CA LYS A 150 -2.51 6.42 16.20
C LYS A 150 -2.04 5.00 16.45
N THR A 151 -0.86 4.86 17.03
CA THR A 151 -0.34 3.57 17.47
C THR A 151 -0.22 3.51 18.98
N GLN A 152 -0.63 2.39 19.55
CA GLN A 152 -0.47 2.06 20.96
C GLN A 152 0.32 0.77 21.09
N THR A 153 1.31 0.73 21.98
CA THR A 153 2.12 -0.45 22.23
C THR A 153 2.00 -0.88 23.69
N ILE A 154 1.90 -2.18 23.91
CA ILE A 154 2.03 -2.81 25.22
C ILE A 154 3.44 -3.42 25.29
N THR A 155 4.16 -3.08 26.35
CA THR A 155 5.55 -3.49 26.55
C THR A 155 5.66 -4.29 27.85
N ALA A 156 6.32 -5.45 27.80
CA ALA A 156 6.60 -6.23 28.99
C ALA A 156 7.59 -5.48 29.89
N ALA A 157 7.16 -5.15 31.12
CA ALA A 157 7.94 -4.34 32.05
C ALA A 157 9.35 -4.90 32.34
N MET A 158 9.47 -6.23 32.39
CA MET A 158 10.73 -6.91 32.72
C MET A 158 11.77 -6.88 31.58
N THR A 159 11.34 -6.91 30.32
CA THR A 159 12.24 -7.04 29.16
C THR A 159 12.30 -5.79 28.29
N GLY A 160 11.35 -4.86 28.48
CA GLY A 160 11.19 -3.71 27.60
C GLY A 160 10.77 -4.08 26.16
N GLN A 161 10.32 -5.33 25.95
CA GLN A 161 9.91 -5.82 24.64
C GLN A 161 8.43 -5.56 24.39
N ILE A 162 8.11 -5.14 23.17
CA ILE A 162 6.73 -5.01 22.73
C ILE A 162 6.12 -6.41 22.68
N THR A 163 4.94 -6.56 23.27
CA THR A 163 4.16 -7.81 23.27
C THR A 163 2.88 -7.69 22.45
N HIS A 164 2.34 -6.48 22.34
CA HIS A 164 1.16 -6.19 21.53
C HIS A 164 1.22 -4.76 21.00
N ALA A 165 0.65 -4.51 19.82
CA ALA A 165 0.39 -3.16 19.34
C ALA A 165 -0.99 -3.04 18.68
N THR A 166 -1.63 -1.90 18.89
CA THR A 166 -2.87 -1.55 18.22
C THR A 166 -2.63 -0.33 17.35
N VAL A 167 -2.88 -0.46 16.06
CA VAL A 167 -2.82 0.63 15.07
C VAL A 167 -4.25 1.06 14.76
N PHE A 168 -4.53 2.34 14.92
CA PHE A 168 -5.79 2.97 14.57
C PHE A 168 -5.61 3.86 13.35
N LEU A 169 -6.42 3.64 12.31
CA LEU A 169 -6.54 4.54 11.16
C LEU A 169 -7.85 5.33 11.28
N ASN A 170 -7.76 6.66 11.23
CA ASN A 170 -8.90 7.52 11.50
C ASN A 170 -9.70 7.83 10.22
N ALA A 171 -10.81 7.14 10.06
CA ALA A 171 -11.72 7.32 8.93
C ALA A 171 -12.24 8.76 8.81
N TYR A 172 -12.37 9.48 9.93
CA TYR A 172 -12.83 10.88 9.96
C TYR A 172 -11.99 11.79 9.05
N TYR A 173 -10.66 11.59 9.04
CA TYR A 173 -9.74 12.37 8.21
C TYR A 173 -9.37 11.66 6.91
N LEU A 174 -9.07 10.36 6.99
CA LEU A 174 -8.48 9.62 5.88
C LEU A 174 -9.47 9.36 4.75
N LEU A 175 -10.77 9.25 5.06
CA LEU A 175 -11.81 8.92 4.08
C LEU A 175 -12.71 10.10 3.72
N ASN A 176 -12.57 11.24 4.41
CA ASN A 176 -13.36 12.43 4.13
C ASN A 176 -12.62 13.34 3.13
N PRO A 177 -13.18 13.54 1.91
CA PRO A 177 -12.55 14.34 0.87
C PRO A 177 -12.22 15.77 1.29
N ALA A 178 -12.91 16.34 2.27
CA ALA A 178 -12.65 17.69 2.78
C ALA A 178 -11.23 17.87 3.35
N TYR A 179 -10.58 16.78 3.80
CA TYR A 179 -9.22 16.80 4.33
C TYR A 179 -8.13 16.53 3.28
N GLY A 180 -8.52 16.18 2.05
CA GLY A 180 -7.60 16.08 0.91
C GLY A 180 -6.54 14.98 1.02
N TYR A 181 -6.84 13.87 1.72
CA TYR A 181 -5.99 12.69 1.69
C TYR A 181 -6.13 12.00 0.33
N SER A 182 -5.04 11.93 -0.42
CA SER A 182 -4.94 11.02 -1.55
C SER A 182 -4.79 9.59 -1.04
N GLU A 183 -5.06 8.60 -1.89
CA GLU A 183 -4.77 7.19 -1.61
C GLU A 183 -3.33 7.00 -1.10
N GLN A 184 -2.38 7.70 -1.71
CA GLN A 184 -0.98 7.69 -1.28
C GLN A 184 -0.78 8.19 0.17
N ARG A 185 -1.46 9.28 0.55
CA ARG A 185 -1.34 9.80 1.91
C ARG A 185 -1.95 8.83 2.92
N ILE A 186 -3.02 8.12 2.58
CA ILE A 186 -3.60 7.07 3.42
C ILE A 186 -2.60 5.92 3.62
N VAL A 187 -1.93 5.48 2.54
CA VAL A 187 -0.86 4.46 2.61
C VAL A 187 0.29 4.95 3.49
N ASN A 188 0.77 6.17 3.28
CA ASN A 188 1.84 6.74 4.09
C ASN A 188 1.45 6.85 5.57
N THR A 189 0.18 7.17 5.89
CA THR A 189 -0.32 7.13 7.27
C THR A 189 -0.23 5.72 7.84
N ALA A 190 -0.67 4.69 7.09
CA ALA A 190 -0.52 3.31 7.53
C ALA A 190 0.95 2.88 7.68
N GLU A 191 1.85 3.30 6.78
CA GLU A 191 3.29 3.05 6.90
C GLU A 191 3.89 3.71 8.16
N HIS A 192 3.47 4.93 8.47
CA HIS A 192 3.87 5.68 9.67
C HIS A 192 3.46 4.95 10.94
N GLU A 193 2.19 4.58 11.06
CA GLU A 193 1.67 3.88 12.23
C GLU A 193 2.30 2.49 12.39
N LEU A 194 2.49 1.75 11.28
CA LEU A 194 3.23 0.49 11.32
C LEU A 194 4.70 0.70 11.74
N GLY A 195 5.31 1.83 11.36
CA GLY A 195 6.63 2.26 11.81
C GLY A 195 6.70 2.43 13.33
N HIS A 196 5.69 3.07 13.93
CA HIS A 196 5.53 3.11 15.38
C HIS A 196 5.34 1.72 15.99
N ALA A 197 4.52 0.87 15.37
CA ALA A 197 4.24 -0.47 15.87
C ALA A 197 5.50 -1.37 15.93
N ILE A 198 6.55 -1.03 15.18
CA ILE A 198 7.85 -1.73 15.19
C ILE A 198 8.95 -0.96 15.92
N GLY A 199 8.60 0.12 16.64
CA GLY A 199 9.49 0.81 17.57
C GLY A 199 10.15 2.08 17.05
N LEU A 200 9.75 2.60 15.89
CA LEU A 200 10.23 3.91 15.43
C LEU A 200 9.54 5.04 16.20
N ASN A 201 10.30 6.09 16.48
CA ASN A 201 9.80 7.37 16.95
C ASN A 201 9.77 8.37 15.79
N HIS A 202 9.12 9.51 16.03
CA HIS A 202 9.10 10.60 15.06
C HIS A 202 10.48 11.04 14.60
N SER A 203 10.48 11.60 13.39
CA SER A 203 11.65 12.18 12.76
C SER A 203 11.35 13.60 12.31
N ASN A 204 12.27 14.53 12.59
CA ASN A 204 12.20 15.91 12.11
C ASN A 204 12.76 16.07 10.69
N HIS A 205 13.16 14.97 10.04
CA HIS A 205 13.70 14.94 8.68
C HIS A 205 12.69 14.38 7.68
N VAL A 206 13.01 14.39 6.39
CA VAL A 206 12.25 13.65 5.37
C VAL A 206 12.27 12.16 5.72
N SER A 207 11.09 11.62 6.04
CA SER A 207 10.92 10.32 6.67
C SER A 207 9.44 9.97 6.69
N VAL A 208 9.12 8.67 6.62
CA VAL A 208 7.73 8.22 6.87
C VAL A 208 7.27 8.56 8.29
N MET A 209 8.23 8.71 9.23
CA MET A 209 7.99 9.04 10.63
C MET A 209 7.84 10.55 10.89
N GLN A 210 7.53 11.36 9.88
CA GLN A 210 7.16 12.76 10.15
C GLN A 210 5.82 12.85 10.89
N PRO A 211 5.70 13.68 11.94
CA PRO A 211 4.51 13.74 12.80
C PRO A 211 3.26 14.33 12.12
N ALA A 212 3.40 14.92 10.93
CA ALA A 212 2.32 15.62 10.25
C ALA A 212 2.33 15.39 8.74
N GLY A 213 1.14 15.44 8.15
CA GLY A 213 0.92 15.46 6.72
C GLY A 213 0.97 14.13 5.97
N SER A 214 1.72 13.12 6.45
CA SER A 214 1.87 11.82 5.76
C SER A 214 2.36 11.97 4.31
N PHE A 215 3.30 12.89 4.09
CA PHE A 215 3.77 13.25 2.74
C PHE A 215 4.84 12.33 2.16
N TYR A 216 5.54 11.58 3.03
CA TYR A 216 6.66 10.74 2.63
C TYR A 216 6.35 9.27 2.92
N THR A 217 6.74 8.42 1.99
CA THR A 217 6.80 6.96 2.20
C THR A 217 8.07 6.58 2.97
N ILE A 218 8.26 5.30 3.26
CA ILE A 218 9.45 4.74 3.91
C ILE A 218 10.74 5.23 3.22
N GLN A 219 11.64 5.83 4.01
CA GLN A 219 12.93 6.33 3.54
C GLN A 219 14.08 5.40 3.95
N PRO A 220 15.25 5.46 3.28
CA PRO A 220 16.44 4.71 3.69
C PRO A 220 16.87 4.97 5.14
N SER A 221 16.65 6.19 5.65
CA SER A 221 16.92 6.54 7.05
C SER A 221 16.02 5.80 8.04
N ASP A 222 14.78 5.51 7.66
CA ASP A 222 13.84 4.73 8.48
C ASP A 222 14.28 3.27 8.56
N VAL A 223 14.71 2.70 7.42
CA VAL A 223 15.29 1.36 7.32
C VAL A 223 16.57 1.23 8.17
N ALA A 224 17.46 2.23 8.11
CA ALA A 224 18.67 2.26 8.91
C ALA A 224 18.36 2.26 10.42
N LYS A 225 17.36 3.04 10.85
CA LYS A 225 16.92 3.07 12.26
C LYS A 225 16.36 1.73 12.72
N ILE A 226 15.54 1.05 11.91
CA ILE A 226 15.08 -0.31 12.22
C ILE A 226 16.28 -1.26 12.34
N ASN A 227 17.18 -1.23 11.37
CA ASN A 227 18.35 -2.09 11.42
C ASN A 227 19.17 -1.86 12.70
N GLN A 228 19.39 -0.61 13.10
CA GLN A 228 20.06 -0.27 14.35
C GLN A 228 19.28 -0.79 15.57
N LEU A 229 17.97 -0.54 15.63
CA LEU A 229 17.10 -0.95 16.74
C LEU A 229 17.15 -2.46 16.98
N TYR A 230 17.18 -3.24 15.91
CA TYR A 230 17.14 -4.71 15.96
C TYR A 230 18.51 -5.38 15.73
N SER A 231 19.62 -4.65 15.66
CA SER A 231 20.99 -5.21 15.62
C SER A 231 21.56 -5.42 17.02
N ASN A 232 21.07 -4.66 18.01
CA ASN A 232 21.50 -4.79 19.39
C ASN A 232 20.85 -6.03 20.02
N LYS A 233 21.63 -7.12 20.13
CA LYS A 233 21.35 -8.17 21.11
C LYS A 233 21.33 -7.47 22.48
N GLN A 234 20.20 -7.52 23.18
CA GLN A 234 20.22 -7.16 24.60
C GLN A 234 21.20 -8.13 25.27
N GLN A 235 22.22 -7.58 25.93
CA GLN A 235 23.07 -8.31 26.86
C GLN A 235 22.23 -8.78 28.05
#